data_AF-A0A665WIB1-F1
#
_entry.id   AF-A0A665WIB1-F1
#
_cell.length_a   1.000
_cell.length_b   1.000
_cell.length_c   1.000
_cell.angle_alpha   90.00
_cell.angle_beta   90.00
_cell.angle_gamma   90.00
#
_symmetry.space_group_name_H-M   'P 1'
#
loop_
_entity.id
_entity.type
_entity.pdbx_description
1 polymer ?
#
loop_
_entity_poly.entity_id
_entity_poly.type
_entity_poly.pdbx_seq_one_letter_code
_entity_poly.pdbx_strand_id
1 'polypeptide(L)'
;LWFNASSPHEASLHMIELEKDPTAHGLGISLSGDKGGSRARMSVYVADIDPQGPGAAMEDGRLKRGDQIIAVNGHCLEGVTHAEAVDILKKTKGSRTFLTLQWTRRSEIRGREEDNKEANEAVSRQIITYCILVCLLKVFVMHLCMDMHHFPCKHAHE
;
A
#
# COMPACT_ATOMS: atom_id res chain seq x y z
N LEU A 1 -9.51 -8.59 -47.91
CA LEU A 1 -9.62 -7.36 -47.09
C LEU A 1 -9.77 -7.81 -45.64
N TRP A 2 -8.67 -8.25 -45.05
CA TRP A 2 -8.63 -8.82 -43.72
C TRP A 2 -8.47 -7.68 -42.72
N PHE A 3 -9.39 -7.64 -41.76
CA PHE A 3 -9.35 -6.92 -40.48
C PHE A 3 -8.51 -5.64 -40.42
N ASN A 4 -9.22 -4.52 -40.44
CA ASN A 4 -8.78 -3.29 -39.81
C ASN A 4 -8.54 -3.59 -38.31
N ALA A 5 -7.30 -3.94 -37.96
CA ALA A 5 -6.88 -4.15 -36.59
C ALA A 5 -6.78 -2.79 -35.91
N SER A 6 -7.88 -2.32 -35.34
CA SER A 6 -7.84 -1.28 -34.31
C SER A 6 -7.10 -1.84 -33.09
N SER A 7 -5.80 -1.52 -33.01
CA SER A 7 -4.95 -1.25 -31.83
C SER A 7 -5.06 -2.13 -30.56
N PRO A 8 -3.99 -2.86 -30.15
CA PRO A 8 -3.93 -3.56 -28.86
C PRO A 8 -3.27 -2.75 -27.71
N HIS A 9 -2.98 -1.46 -27.89
CA HIS A 9 -2.21 -0.65 -26.92
C HIS A 9 -2.88 0.67 -26.52
N GLU A 10 -4.21 0.73 -26.46
CA GLU A 10 -4.86 1.94 -25.92
C GLU A 10 -4.84 1.92 -24.39
N ALA A 11 -3.62 1.93 -23.85
CA ALA A 11 -3.40 2.31 -22.48
C ALA A 11 -3.67 3.81 -22.41
N SER A 12 -4.89 4.15 -21.99
CA SER A 12 -5.39 5.52 -21.99
C SER A 12 -4.57 6.35 -21.01
N LEU A 13 -3.76 7.25 -21.58
CA LEU A 13 -3.00 8.23 -20.81
C LEU A 13 -3.94 9.31 -20.31
N HIS A 14 -3.90 9.57 -19.01
CA HIS A 14 -4.67 10.64 -18.39
C HIS A 14 -3.74 11.51 -17.56
N MET A 15 -3.92 12.82 -17.65
CA MET A 15 -3.14 13.78 -16.89
C MET A 15 -4.00 14.35 -15.76
N ILE A 16 -3.45 14.36 -14.55
CA ILE A 16 -4.07 14.98 -13.39
C ILE A 16 -3.16 16.05 -12.83
N GLU A 17 -3.78 17.09 -12.28
CA GLU A 17 -3.08 18.15 -11.54
C GLU A 17 -3.44 17.96 -10.08
N LEU A 18 -2.42 17.77 -9.24
CA LEU A 18 -2.57 17.63 -7.81
C LEU A 18 -2.01 18.87 -7.13
N GLU A 19 -2.79 19.43 -6.21
CA GLU A 19 -2.37 20.58 -5.41
C GLU A 19 -1.73 20.09 -4.10
N LYS A 20 -0.40 20.15 -4.01
CA LYS A 20 0.35 19.84 -2.79
C LYS A 20 0.03 20.89 -1.73
N ASP A 21 -0.50 20.43 -0.61
CA ASP A 21 -0.63 21.25 0.57
C ASP A 21 0.78 21.56 1.14
N PRO A 22 1.13 22.84 1.38
CA PRO A 22 2.44 23.24 1.90
C PRO A 22 2.70 22.78 3.34
N THR A 23 1.66 22.39 4.07
CA THR A 23 1.72 21.82 5.42
C THR A 23 1.78 20.30 5.42
N ALA A 24 1.40 19.64 4.31
CA ALA A 24 1.43 18.20 4.16
C ALA A 24 2.81 17.68 3.67
N HIS A 25 3.18 16.49 4.12
CA HIS A 25 4.45 15.82 3.76
C HIS A 25 4.42 15.16 2.36
N GLY A 26 3.79 15.79 1.36
CA GLY A 26 3.81 15.36 -0.04
C GLY A 26 2.43 15.05 -0.63
N LEU A 27 2.41 14.21 -1.67
CA LEU A 27 1.18 13.90 -2.43
C LEU A 27 0.24 12.90 -1.72
N GLY A 28 0.70 12.25 -0.65
CA GLY A 28 -0.06 11.18 0.03
C GLY A 28 -0.12 9.88 -0.78
N ILE A 29 0.92 9.57 -1.56
CA ILE A 29 0.97 8.39 -2.41
C ILE A 29 2.20 7.54 -2.09
N SER A 30 2.02 6.23 -2.09
CA SER A 30 3.10 5.26 -2.02
C SER A 30 3.41 4.75 -3.42
N LEU A 31 4.69 4.59 -3.72
CA LEU A 31 5.15 4.09 -5.02
C LEU A 31 5.64 2.64 -4.90
N SER A 32 5.32 1.83 -5.90
CA SER A 32 5.86 0.50 -6.11
C SER A 32 6.64 0.46 -7.42
N GLY A 33 7.78 -0.24 -7.41
CA GLY A 33 8.59 -0.49 -8.59
C GLY A 33 8.45 -1.93 -9.05
N ASP A 34 8.32 -2.14 -10.37
CA ASP A 34 8.38 -3.50 -10.92
C ASP A 34 9.79 -4.07 -10.73
N LYS A 35 9.89 -5.20 -10.02
CA LYS A 35 11.14 -5.97 -9.84
C LYS A 35 11.34 -7.02 -10.93
N GLY A 36 10.53 -6.98 -12.00
CA GLY A 36 10.52 -7.91 -13.12
C GLY A 36 11.80 -7.92 -13.96
N GLY A 37 12.88 -8.48 -13.40
CA GLY A 37 13.91 -9.28 -14.08
C GLY A 37 14.90 -8.58 -15.03
N SER A 38 14.55 -7.47 -15.67
CA SER A 38 15.44 -6.81 -16.62
C SER A 38 15.67 -5.37 -16.20
N ARG A 39 16.92 -5.04 -15.82
CA ARG A 39 17.36 -3.70 -15.36
C ARG A 39 17.04 -2.56 -16.34
N ALA A 40 16.55 -2.86 -17.54
CA ALA A 40 16.34 -1.90 -18.61
C ALA A 40 14.97 -1.17 -18.60
N ARG A 41 13.95 -1.65 -17.88
CA ARG A 41 12.63 -0.99 -17.84
C ARG A 41 11.98 -1.07 -16.46
N MET A 42 12.52 -0.29 -15.52
CA MET A 42 11.85 -0.06 -14.23
C MET A 42 10.65 0.86 -14.47
N SER A 43 9.45 0.39 -14.12
CA SER A 43 8.21 1.18 -14.20
C SER A 43 7.72 1.49 -12.79
N VAL A 44 7.19 2.70 -12.60
CA VAL A 44 6.75 3.21 -11.30
C VAL A 44 5.23 3.18 -11.26
N TYR A 45 4.68 2.57 -10.22
CA TYR A 45 3.26 2.39 -10.00
C TYR A 45 2.84 3.03 -8.69
N VAL A 46 1.59 3.43 -8.59
CA VAL A 46 0.94 3.81 -7.33
C VAL A 46 0.65 2.53 -6.56
N ALA A 47 1.37 2.30 -5.46
CA ALA A 47 1.12 1.19 -4.55
C ALA A 47 -0.11 1.46 -3.69
N ASP A 48 -0.16 2.67 -3.13
CA ASP A 48 -1.19 3.05 -2.18
C ASP A 48 -1.43 4.56 -2.21
N ILE A 49 -2.62 4.97 -1.78
CA ILE A 49 -3.01 6.36 -1.54
C ILE A 49 -3.41 6.43 -0.07
N ASP A 50 -2.74 7.29 0.68
CA ASP A 50 -2.96 7.44 2.12
C ASP A 50 -4.40 7.90 2.41
N PRO A 51 -5.23 7.06 3.06
CA PRO A 51 -6.62 7.38 3.36
C PRO A 51 -6.80 8.26 4.59
N GLN A 52 -5.75 8.48 5.40
CA GLN A 52 -5.83 9.18 6.69
C GLN A 52 -5.05 10.50 6.70
N GLY A 53 -4.21 10.76 5.71
CA GLY A 53 -3.41 11.98 5.62
C GLY A 53 -4.06 13.12 4.80
N PRO A 54 -3.63 14.39 4.99
CA PRO A 54 -3.99 15.53 4.13
C PRO A 54 -3.25 15.42 2.78
N GLY A 55 -3.53 14.35 2.04
CA GLY A 55 -2.87 14.03 0.78
C GLY A 55 -3.65 14.58 -0.41
N ALA A 56 -2.98 15.39 -1.23
CA ALA A 56 -3.52 15.93 -2.48
C ALA A 56 -4.14 14.85 -3.39
N ALA A 57 -3.56 13.65 -3.40
CA ALA A 57 -4.08 12.54 -4.21
C ALA A 57 -5.42 11.99 -3.72
N MET A 58 -5.65 11.98 -2.41
CA MET A 58 -6.91 11.51 -1.82
C MET A 58 -8.02 12.55 -1.99
N GLU A 59 -7.70 13.83 -1.81
CA GLU A 59 -8.66 14.93 -2.02
C GLU A 59 -9.12 15.04 -3.48
N ASP A 60 -8.21 14.82 -4.43
CA ASP A 60 -8.55 14.84 -5.86
C ASP A 60 -9.34 13.60 -6.30
N GLY A 61 -9.03 12.43 -5.73
CA GLY A 61 -9.76 11.18 -5.95
C GLY A 61 -9.68 10.58 -7.36
N ARG A 62 -8.99 11.21 -8.32
CA ARG A 62 -8.79 10.66 -9.67
C ARG A 62 -7.66 9.65 -9.75
N LEU A 63 -6.66 9.76 -8.86
CA LEU A 63 -5.56 8.80 -8.76
C LEU A 63 -6.06 7.50 -8.13
N LYS A 64 -5.60 6.34 -8.64
CA LYS A 64 -5.96 5.03 -8.10
C LYS A 64 -4.75 4.15 -7.86
N ARG A 65 -4.89 3.21 -6.91
CA ARG A 65 -3.92 2.12 -6.73
C ARG A 65 -3.74 1.36 -8.05
N GLY A 66 -2.50 1.02 -8.37
CA GLY A 66 -2.10 0.34 -9.60
C GLY A 66 -1.80 1.27 -10.77
N ASP A 67 -2.13 2.57 -10.72
CA ASP A 67 -1.82 3.52 -11.79
C ASP A 67 -0.32 3.55 -12.09
N GLN A 68 0.05 3.53 -13.37
CA GLN A 68 1.45 3.69 -13.77
C GLN A 68 1.78 5.17 -13.98
N ILE A 69 2.80 5.68 -13.29
CA ILE A 69 3.27 7.05 -13.48
C ILE A 69 4.26 7.07 -14.64
N ILE A 70 3.87 7.75 -15.72
CA ILE A 70 4.67 7.89 -16.94
C ILE A 70 5.53 9.16 -16.89
N ALA A 71 4.96 10.26 -16.38
CA ALA A 71 5.67 11.53 -16.28
C ALA A 71 5.19 12.38 -15.10
N VAL A 72 6.08 13.25 -14.61
CA VAL A 72 5.82 14.18 -13.50
C VAL A 72 6.26 15.57 -13.92
N ASN A 73 5.35 16.54 -13.94
CA ASN A 73 5.61 17.91 -14.42
C ASN A 73 6.28 17.95 -15.81
N GLY A 74 5.90 17.03 -16.69
CA GLY A 74 6.50 16.89 -18.03
C GLY A 74 7.83 16.13 -18.07
N HIS A 75 8.42 15.75 -16.93
CA HIS A 75 9.57 14.84 -16.88
C HIS A 75 9.11 13.39 -17.02
N CYS A 76 9.48 12.75 -18.13
CA CYS A 76 9.25 11.32 -18.34
C CYS A 76 10.06 10.50 -17.33
N LEU A 77 9.39 9.53 -16.69
CA LEU A 77 9.96 8.57 -15.77
C LEU A 77 10.26 7.22 -16.43
N GLU A 78 10.04 7.10 -17.75
CA GLU A 78 10.36 5.87 -18.48
C GLU A 78 11.89 5.64 -18.49
N GLY A 79 12.32 4.48 -17.97
CA GLY A 79 13.74 4.14 -17.86
C GLY A 79 14.46 4.75 -16.65
N VAL A 80 13.76 5.54 -15.83
CA VAL A 80 14.29 6.10 -14.59
C VAL A 80 14.23 5.05 -13.48
N THR A 81 15.22 5.04 -12.58
CA THR A 81 15.21 4.11 -11.46
C THR A 81 14.13 4.49 -10.44
N HIS A 82 13.65 3.52 -9.66
CA HIS A 82 12.65 3.77 -8.62
C HIS A 82 13.10 4.87 -7.63
N ALA A 83 14.38 4.87 -7.25
CA ALA A 83 14.94 5.87 -6.35
C ALA A 83 14.91 7.28 -6.97
N GLU A 84 15.33 7.40 -8.23
CA GLU A 84 15.29 8.68 -8.95
C GLU A 84 13.87 9.19 -9.18
N ALA A 85 12.91 8.31 -9.47
CA ALA A 85 11.51 8.68 -9.63
C ALA A 85 10.92 9.22 -8.32
N VAL A 86 11.20 8.55 -7.19
CA VAL A 86 10.85 9.04 -5.85
C VAL A 86 11.47 10.40 -5.59
N ASP A 87 12.74 10.58 -5.95
CA ASP A 87 13.43 11.86 -5.83
C ASP A 87 12.79 12.95 -6.67
N ILE A 88 12.38 12.68 -7.91
CA ILE A 88 11.69 13.66 -8.78
C ILE A 88 10.34 14.07 -8.18
N LEU A 89 9.57 13.11 -7.68
CA LEU A 89 8.28 13.35 -7.01
C LEU A 89 8.44 14.14 -5.69
N LYS A 90 9.55 13.95 -4.98
CA LYS A 90 9.90 14.73 -3.78
C LYS A 90 10.48 16.10 -4.09
N LYS A 91 11.32 16.20 -5.14
CA LYS A 91 11.98 17.44 -5.58
C LYS A 91 11.05 18.41 -6.28
N THR A 92 9.87 17.98 -6.71
CA THR A 92 8.84 18.87 -7.25
C THR A 92 8.35 19.82 -6.16
N LYS A 93 9.07 20.95 -6.02
CA LYS A 93 8.75 22.07 -5.14
C LYS A 93 7.76 22.97 -5.87
N GLY A 94 6.50 22.90 -5.48
CA GLY A 94 5.44 23.75 -6.01
C GLY A 94 4.09 23.28 -5.49
N SER A 95 3.15 24.22 -5.34
CA SER A 95 1.77 23.88 -4.99
C SER A 95 1.14 22.96 -6.02
N ARG A 96 1.54 22.97 -7.30
CA ARG A 96 0.90 22.13 -8.33
C ARG A 96 1.86 21.12 -8.92
N THR A 97 1.41 19.86 -8.99
CA THR A 97 2.14 18.75 -9.61
C THR A 97 1.26 18.06 -10.63
N PHE A 98 1.70 18.06 -11.88
CA PHE A 98 1.07 17.36 -12.99
C PHE A 98 1.60 15.94 -13.05
N LEU A 99 0.72 14.94 -12.95
CA LEU A 99 1.05 13.54 -13.13
C LEU A 99 0.44 13.04 -14.42
N THR A 100 1.25 12.44 -15.28
CA THR A 100 0.76 11.67 -16.44
C THR A 100 0.71 10.21 -16.05
N LEU A 101 -0.50 9.67 -16.05
CA LEU A 101 -0.82 8.34 -15.57
C LEU A 101 -1.26 7.47 -16.74
N GLN A 102 -1.03 6.17 -16.61
CA GLN A 102 -1.47 5.18 -17.55
C GLN A 102 -2.20 4.06 -16.81
N TRP A 103 -3.50 3.92 -17.07
CA TRP A 103 -4.26 2.75 -16.65
C TRP A 103 -4.08 1.63 -17.67
N THR A 104 -3.74 0.43 -17.21
CA THR A 104 -3.59 -0.75 -18.07
C THR A 104 -4.43 -1.90 -17.54
N ARG A 105 -4.78 -2.88 -18.37
CA ARG A 105 -5.42 -4.11 -17.86
C ARG A 105 -4.55 -4.82 -16.81
N ARG A 106 -3.23 -4.62 -16.86
CA ARG A 106 -2.27 -5.16 -15.88
C ARG A 106 -2.35 -4.43 -14.54
N SER A 107 -2.69 -3.13 -14.51
CA SER A 107 -2.91 -2.41 -13.25
C SER A 107 -4.16 -2.90 -12.52
N GLU A 108 -5.23 -3.25 -13.26
CA GLU A 108 -6.44 -3.82 -12.67
C GLU A 108 -6.20 -5.18 -11.99
N ILE A 109 -5.41 -6.06 -12.62
CA ILE A 109 -5.03 -7.35 -12.01
C ILE A 109 -4.16 -7.13 -10.77
N ARG A 110 -3.18 -6.21 -10.84
CA ARG A 110 -2.29 -5.91 -9.71
C ARG A 110 -3.04 -5.33 -8.52
N GLY A 111 -3.94 -4.37 -8.74
CA GLY A 111 -4.78 -3.81 -7.67
C GLY A 111 -5.56 -4.90 -6.95
N ARG A 112 -6.17 -5.83 -7.71
CA ARG A 112 -6.90 -6.95 -7.12
C ARG A 112 -6.03 -7.94 -6.35
N GLU A 113 -4.81 -8.22 -6.82
CA GLU A 113 -3.85 -9.07 -6.09
C GLU A 113 -3.38 -8.42 -4.78
N GLU A 114 -3.14 -7.12 -4.78
CA GLU A 114 -2.76 -6.34 -3.60
C GLU A 114 -3.90 -6.27 -2.58
N ASP A 115 -5.14 -5.98 -3.02
CA ASP A 115 -6.33 -5.99 -2.17
C ASP A 115 -6.55 -7.37 -1.52
N ASN A 116 -6.39 -8.44 -2.30
CA ASN A 116 -6.52 -9.81 -1.80
C ASN A 116 -5.40 -10.17 -0.82
N LYS A 117 -4.18 -9.65 -1.04
CA LYS A 117 -3.06 -9.83 -0.11
C LYS A 117 -3.31 -9.07 1.19
N GLU A 118 -3.79 -7.83 1.14
CA GLU A 118 -4.15 -7.02 2.30
C GLU A 118 -5.25 -7.71 3.12
N ALA A 119 -6.29 -8.22 2.46
CA ALA A 119 -7.34 -9.00 3.10
C ALA A 119 -6.79 -10.27 3.78
N ASN A 120 -5.92 -11.02 3.09
CA ASN A 120 -5.32 -12.23 3.64
C ASN A 120 -4.37 -11.94 4.82
N GLU A 121 -3.65 -10.82 4.77
CA GLU A 121 -2.79 -10.37 5.86
C GLU A 121 -3.62 -9.90 7.06
N ALA A 122 -4.74 -9.20 6.84
CA ALA A 122 -5.67 -8.81 7.90
C ALA A 122 -6.28 -10.04 8.61
N VAL A 123 -6.72 -11.05 7.86
CA VAL A 123 -7.21 -12.33 8.41
C VAL A 123 -6.12 -13.02 9.22
N SER A 124 -4.88 -13.05 8.70
CA SER A 124 -3.74 -13.64 9.40
C SER A 124 -3.45 -12.92 10.72
N ARG A 125 -3.46 -11.57 10.74
CA ARG A 125 -3.30 -10.77 11.97
C ARG A 125 -4.36 -11.11 13.01
N GLN A 126 -5.60 -11.29 12.59
CA GLN A 126 -6.71 -11.61 13.48
C GLN A 126 -6.57 -13.00 14.10
N ILE A 127 -6.19 -14.01 13.31
CA ILE A 127 -5.93 -15.38 13.78
C ILE A 127 -4.76 -15.39 14.78
N ILE A 128 -3.62 -14.75 14.44
CA ILE A 128 -2.45 -14.69 15.32
C ILE A 128 -2.81 -14.02 16.65
N THR A 129 -3.52 -12.89 16.59
CA THR A 129 -3.94 -12.15 17.79
C THR A 129 -4.86 -13.00 18.68
N TYR A 130 -5.80 -13.72 18.08
CA TYR A 130 -6.68 -14.64 18.81
C TYR A 130 -5.89 -15.78 19.47
N CYS A 131 -4.97 -16.42 18.74
CA CYS A 131 -4.11 -17.47 19.28
C CYS A 131 -3.29 -16.97 20.50
N ILE A 132 -2.70 -15.77 20.40
CA ILE A 132 -1.94 -15.17 21.50
C ILE A 132 -2.85 -14.92 22.72
N LEU A 133 -4.03 -14.33 22.54
CA LEU A 133 -4.97 -14.06 23.63
C LEU A 133 -5.45 -15.34 24.33
N VAL A 134 -5.76 -16.40 23.57
CA VAL A 134 -6.14 -17.70 24.14
C VAL A 134 -4.99 -18.35 24.90
N CYS A 135 -3.75 -18.24 24.40
CA CYS A 135 -2.55 -18.70 25.11
C CYS A 135 -2.33 -17.92 26.41
N LEU A 136 -2.43 -16.59 26.38
CA LEU A 136 -2.28 -15.76 27.57
C LEU A 136 -3.37 -16.05 28.61
N LEU A 137 -4.62 -16.25 28.18
CA LEU A 137 -5.72 -16.61 29.08
C LEU A 137 -5.47 -17.95 29.76
N LYS A 138 -4.94 -18.95 29.04
CA LYS A 138 -4.54 -20.24 29.64
C LYS A 138 -3.44 -20.09 30.69
N VAL A 139 -2.41 -19.29 30.41
CA VAL A 139 -1.33 -19.02 31.38
C VAL A 139 -1.87 -18.31 32.62
N PHE A 140 -2.77 -17.33 32.44
CA PHE A 140 -3.38 -16.61 33.54
C PHE A 140 -4.24 -17.52 34.44
N VAL A 141 -5.07 -18.39 33.84
CA VAL A 141 -5.86 -19.38 34.58
C VAL A 141 -4.97 -20.37 35.32
N MET A 142 -3.86 -20.81 34.71
CA MET A 142 -2.88 -21.68 35.39
C MET A 142 -2.22 -20.98 36.59
N HIS A 143 -1.88 -19.70 36.46
CA HIS A 143 -1.28 -18.91 37.54
C HIS A 143 -2.26 -18.73 38.72
N LEU A 144 -3.53 -18.40 38.42
CA LEU A 144 -4.60 -18.34 39.43
C LEU A 144 -4.83 -19.69 40.12
N CYS A 145 -4.69 -20.81 39.40
CA CYS A 145 -4.75 -22.15 39.99
C CYS A 145 -3.56 -22.44 40.92
N MET A 146 -2.34 -21.98 40.59
CA MET A 146 -1.18 -22.17 41.46
C MET A 146 -1.26 -21.37 42.76
N ASP A 147 -1.86 -20.17 42.75
CA ASP A 147 -2.07 -19.36 43.95
C ASP A 147 -3.11 -19.98 44.92
N MET A 148 -4.07 -20.76 44.41
CA MET A 148 -5.10 -21.44 45.23
C MET A 148 -4.61 -22.72 45.93
N HIS A 149 -3.41 -23.23 45.61
CA HIS A 149 -2.85 -24.43 46.25
C HIS A 149 -2.04 -24.14 47.53
N HIS A 150 -2.03 -22.89 48.02
CA HIS A 150 -1.41 -22.53 49.30
C HIS A 150 -2.44 -22.31 50.42
N PHE A 151 -3.37 -23.24 50.60
CA PHE A 151 -4.17 -23.31 51.83
C PHE A 151 -3.41 -24.10 52.90
N PRO A 152 -3.00 -23.50 54.03
CA PRO A 152 -2.44 -24.27 55.14
C PRO A 152 -3.56 -25.13 55.75
N CYS A 153 -3.44 -26.45 55.60
CA CYS A 153 -4.21 -27.43 56.38
C CYS A 153 -3.95 -27.20 57.87
N LYS A 154 -4.84 -26.45 58.54
CA LYS A 154 -4.90 -26.46 60.00
C LYS A 154 -5.36 -27.86 60.42
N HIS A 155 -4.39 -28.64 60.90
CA HIS A 155 -4.62 -29.88 61.62
C HIS A 155 -5.56 -29.58 62.79
N ALA A 156 -6.74 -30.21 62.77
CA ALA A 156 -7.52 -30.44 63.96
C ALA A 156 -6.76 -31.47 64.79
N HIS A 157 -6.23 -31.05 65.94
CA HIS A 157 -5.81 -31.94 67.00
C HIS A 157 -6.65 -31.62 68.24
N GLU A 158 -7.08 -32.69 68.88
CA GLU A 158 -8.03 -32.85 70.00
C GLU A 158 -8.02 -31.77 71.09
#